data_AF-A0A7S4PBX0-F1
#
_entry.id   AF-A0A7S4PBX0-F1
#
_cell.length_a   1.000
_cell.length_b   1.000
_cell.length_c   1.000
_cell.angle_alpha   90.00
_cell.angle_beta   90.00
_cell.angle_gamma   90.00
#
_symmetry.space_group_name_H-M   'P 1'
#
loop_
_entity.id
_entity.type
_entity.pdbx_description
1 polymer ?
#
loop_
_entity_poly.entity_id
_entity_poly.type
_entity_poly.pdbx_seq_one_letter_code
_entity_poly.pdbx_strand_id
1 'polypeptide(L)'
;PSSKTSSLSLFLLLHLFSSSLSSLLSFTNLLQPLTKSRAWSRKKSLQEMVLSSDPLLSSLILSSQNLGLYGDGGDACTVDDYLEIVIQFCFVVLFGVAFPLTAFLALISNIIESFIDSYKLCHLQRRPLAQRVSSIPTTWMHVLKATALASVITNIVVVFETASSVLGAFNLSVNSESKWIVAFVFEHIIVFVIIIIFGSIPGESKGITKLKALSNNIKDFVLTQMGRETRMQHTSMTPNAIAKMRLQLITRTSG
;
A
#
# COMPACT_ATOMS: atom_id res chain seq x y z
N PRO A 1 -10.26 -24.60 -39.36
CA PRO A 1 -10.57 -23.43 -38.47
C PRO A 1 -10.07 -23.61 -37.02
N SER A 2 -10.10 -24.83 -36.48
CA SER A 2 -9.71 -25.16 -35.09
C SER A 2 -8.20 -25.16 -34.79
N SER A 3 -7.32 -25.18 -35.80
CA SER A 3 -5.87 -25.15 -35.62
C SER A 3 -5.29 -23.75 -35.44
N LYS A 4 -5.98 -22.71 -35.93
CA LYS A 4 -5.54 -21.32 -35.79
C LYS A 4 -5.88 -20.74 -34.42
N THR A 5 -6.99 -21.14 -33.82
CA THR A 5 -7.41 -20.67 -32.49
C THR A 5 -6.58 -21.27 -31.37
N SER A 6 -6.21 -22.55 -31.48
CA SER A 6 -5.27 -23.20 -30.56
C SER A 6 -3.86 -22.64 -30.70
N SER A 7 -3.39 -22.36 -31.93
CA SER A 7 -2.12 -21.68 -32.17
C SER A 7 -2.08 -20.27 -31.57
N LEU A 8 -3.17 -19.49 -31.68
CA LEU A 8 -3.26 -18.15 -31.10
C LEU A 8 -3.34 -18.16 -29.57
N SER A 9 -4.02 -19.14 -28.98
CA SER A 9 -4.12 -19.29 -27.52
C SER A 9 -2.79 -19.77 -26.91
N LEU A 10 -2.12 -20.72 -27.55
CA LEU A 10 -0.77 -21.16 -27.16
C LEU A 10 0.25 -20.04 -27.36
N PHE A 11 0.13 -19.24 -28.43
CA PHE A 11 0.94 -18.05 -28.64
C PHE A 11 0.66 -16.98 -27.59
N LEU A 12 -0.60 -16.74 -27.22
CA LEU A 12 -0.96 -15.82 -26.13
C LEU A 12 -0.44 -16.31 -24.79
N LEU A 13 -0.57 -17.59 -24.46
CA LEU A 13 -0.03 -18.17 -23.24
C LEU A 13 1.50 -18.18 -23.23
N LEU A 14 2.18 -18.51 -24.33
CA LEU A 14 3.64 -18.40 -24.45
C LEU A 14 4.10 -16.95 -24.42
N HIS A 15 3.33 -16.01 -24.96
CA HIS A 15 3.65 -14.60 -24.94
C HIS A 15 3.39 -14.01 -23.56
N LEU A 16 2.31 -14.39 -22.88
CA LEU A 16 2.01 -14.05 -21.48
C LEU A 16 3.02 -14.69 -20.53
N PHE A 17 3.43 -15.94 -20.78
CA PHE A 17 4.45 -16.62 -20.00
C PHE A 17 5.83 -16.01 -20.28
N SER A 18 6.18 -15.71 -21.52
CA SER A 18 7.43 -15.03 -21.90
C SER A 18 7.50 -13.60 -21.37
N SER A 19 6.39 -12.86 -21.40
CA SER A 19 6.30 -11.52 -20.81
C SER A 19 6.27 -11.58 -19.28
N SER A 20 5.66 -12.61 -18.69
CA SER A 20 5.71 -12.87 -17.24
C SER A 20 7.08 -13.39 -16.78
N LEU A 21 7.85 -14.07 -17.64
CA LEU A 21 9.23 -14.51 -17.39
C LEU A 21 10.23 -13.36 -17.63
N SER A 22 9.96 -12.48 -18.60
CA SER A 22 10.66 -11.21 -18.81
C SER A 22 10.37 -10.22 -17.67
N SER A 23 9.16 -10.23 -17.11
CA SER A 23 8.83 -9.51 -15.89
C SER A 23 9.37 -10.21 -14.64
N LEU A 24 9.63 -11.53 -14.67
CA LEU A 24 10.43 -12.24 -13.67
C LEU A 24 11.93 -11.90 -13.78
N LEU A 25 12.46 -11.66 -14.98
CA LEU A 25 13.75 -10.99 -15.16
C LEU A 25 13.68 -9.53 -14.67
N SER A 26 12.54 -8.86 -14.79
CA SER A 26 12.31 -7.57 -14.12
C SER A 26 12.11 -7.74 -12.60
N PHE A 27 11.75 -8.93 -12.12
CA PHE A 27 11.76 -9.33 -10.71
C PHE A 27 13.20 -9.55 -10.23
N THR A 28 14.14 -9.90 -11.13
CA THR A 28 15.58 -9.77 -10.83
C THR A 28 16.03 -8.29 -10.83
N ASN A 29 15.32 -7.39 -11.52
CA ASN A 29 15.43 -5.95 -11.27
C ASN A 29 14.70 -5.52 -9.98
N LEU A 30 13.87 -6.36 -9.34
CA LEU A 30 13.37 -6.16 -7.98
C LEU A 30 14.44 -6.52 -6.93
N LEU A 31 15.46 -7.30 -7.32
CA LEU A 31 16.76 -7.36 -6.61
C LEU A 31 17.65 -6.14 -6.93
N GLN A 32 17.15 -5.11 -7.64
CA GLN A 32 17.88 -3.84 -7.78
C GLN A 32 18.28 -3.19 -6.46
N PRO A 33 17.69 -3.40 -5.28
CA PRO A 33 18.25 -2.86 -4.05
C PRO A 33 19.72 -3.30 -3.82
N LEU A 34 20.12 -4.48 -4.32
CA LEU A 34 21.52 -4.93 -4.30
C LEU A 34 22.43 -4.16 -5.27
N THR A 35 21.90 -3.61 -6.37
CA THR A 35 22.67 -2.85 -7.38
C THR A 35 22.53 -1.33 -7.23
N LYS A 36 21.37 -0.83 -6.79
CA LYS A 36 21.11 0.54 -6.33
C LYS A 36 21.89 0.86 -5.06
N SER A 37 22.12 -0.09 -4.16
CA SER A 37 23.08 0.10 -3.05
C SER A 37 24.48 0.45 -3.58
N ARG A 38 24.97 -0.23 -4.64
CA ARG A 38 26.25 0.10 -5.29
C ARG A 38 26.21 1.40 -6.10
N ALA A 39 25.12 1.71 -6.81
CA ALA A 39 24.99 2.93 -7.62
C ALA A 39 24.78 4.19 -6.76
N TRP A 40 24.02 4.08 -5.67
CA TRP A 40 23.85 5.11 -4.65
C TRP A 40 25.13 5.29 -3.83
N SER A 41 25.84 4.20 -3.49
CA SER A 41 27.16 4.26 -2.85
C SER A 41 28.24 4.85 -3.78
N ARG A 42 28.15 4.64 -5.11
CA ARG A 42 28.96 5.34 -6.13
C ARG A 42 28.60 6.82 -6.27
N LYS A 43 27.32 7.18 -6.26
CA LYS A 43 26.88 8.58 -6.22
C LYS A 43 27.36 9.28 -4.95
N LYS A 44 27.28 8.59 -3.81
CA LYS A 44 27.75 9.07 -2.50
C LYS A 44 29.27 9.27 -2.46
N SER A 45 30.05 8.35 -3.03
CA SER A 45 31.51 8.49 -3.11
C SER A 45 31.96 9.55 -4.11
N LEU A 46 31.26 9.76 -5.23
CA LEU A 46 31.49 10.92 -6.12
C LEU A 46 31.11 12.24 -5.45
N GLN A 47 30.03 12.24 -4.67
CA GLN A 47 29.55 13.43 -3.95
C GLN A 47 30.46 13.78 -2.78
N GLU A 48 31.04 12.80 -2.07
CA GLU A 48 32.09 12.99 -1.05
C GLU A 48 33.41 13.48 -1.67
N MET A 49 33.75 13.02 -2.88
CA MET A 49 34.90 13.50 -3.65
C MET A 49 34.72 14.97 -4.06
N VAL A 50 33.54 15.35 -4.56
CA VAL A 50 33.19 16.75 -4.90
C VAL A 50 33.03 17.63 -3.65
N LEU A 51 32.50 17.11 -2.53
CA LEU A 51 32.34 17.83 -1.26
C LEU A 51 33.67 18.28 -0.63
N SER A 52 34.76 17.60 -0.96
CA SER A 52 36.11 17.95 -0.47
C SER A 52 36.67 19.23 -1.11
N SER A 53 36.06 19.70 -2.21
CA SER A 53 36.64 20.76 -3.06
C SER A 53 36.11 22.16 -2.75
N ASP A 54 34.85 22.33 -2.31
CA ASP A 54 34.25 23.67 -2.15
C ASP A 54 33.32 23.82 -0.92
N PRO A 55 33.63 24.76 0.01
CA PRO A 55 32.82 25.00 1.22
C PRO A 55 31.47 25.70 0.93
N LEU A 56 31.39 26.53 -0.12
CA LEU A 56 30.12 27.14 -0.55
C LEU A 56 29.20 26.14 -1.26
N LEU A 57 29.77 25.18 -1.98
CA LEU A 57 29.00 24.09 -2.59
C LEU A 57 28.48 23.13 -1.51
N SER A 58 29.26 22.89 -0.45
CA SER A 58 28.83 22.06 0.70
C SER A 58 27.62 22.66 1.44
N SER A 59 27.57 23.98 1.62
CA SER A 59 26.42 24.65 2.26
C SER A 59 25.21 24.73 1.34
N LEU A 60 25.40 24.93 0.03
CA LEU A 60 24.34 24.83 -0.97
C LEU A 60 23.83 23.39 -1.16
N ILE A 61 24.67 22.38 -1.00
CA ILE A 61 24.28 20.96 -1.00
C ILE A 61 23.61 20.58 0.31
N LEU A 62 23.96 21.17 1.46
CA LEU A 62 23.18 21.02 2.70
C LEU A 62 21.80 21.68 2.54
N SER A 63 21.74 22.84 1.88
CA SER A 63 20.50 23.48 1.47
C SER A 63 19.73 22.66 0.42
N SER A 64 20.40 21.93 -0.48
CA SER A 64 19.76 21.06 -1.48
C SER A 64 19.42 19.68 -0.95
N GLN A 65 20.10 19.19 0.10
CA GLN A 65 19.69 18.07 0.94
C GLN A 65 18.46 18.45 1.76
N ASN A 66 18.33 19.74 2.10
CA ASN A 66 17.05 20.30 2.51
C ASN A 66 16.05 20.43 1.35
N LEU A 67 16.44 20.44 0.06
CA LEU A 67 15.47 20.24 -1.04
C LEU A 67 15.11 18.77 -1.30
N GLY A 68 15.68 17.84 -0.53
CA GLY A 68 15.12 16.51 -0.33
C GLY A 68 14.28 16.43 0.96
N LEU A 69 13.87 17.58 1.52
CA LEU A 69 12.97 17.63 2.68
C LEU A 69 11.66 16.94 2.31
N TYR A 70 11.48 15.75 2.87
CA TYR A 70 10.40 15.44 3.79
C TYR A 70 9.68 16.72 4.27
N GLY A 71 8.75 17.28 3.48
CA GLY A 71 8.11 18.54 3.87
C GLY A 71 7.51 19.47 2.81
N ASP A 72 7.55 19.18 1.51
CA ASP A 72 6.84 20.00 0.50
C ASP A 72 5.82 19.20 -0.35
N GLY A 73 5.05 18.31 0.29
CA GLY A 73 4.13 17.41 -0.45
C GLY A 73 4.85 16.27 -1.19
N GLY A 74 6.03 15.89 -0.69
CA GLY A 74 6.92 14.89 -1.27
C GLY A 74 6.45 13.45 -1.09
N ASP A 75 5.52 13.04 -1.96
CA ASP A 75 4.95 11.70 -2.04
C ASP A 75 5.87 10.68 -2.75
N ALA A 76 6.95 11.10 -3.42
CA ALA A 76 7.64 10.23 -4.39
C ALA A 76 8.32 8.98 -3.80
N CYS A 77 9.04 9.10 -2.67
CA CYS A 77 9.79 7.97 -2.10
C CYS A 77 8.88 6.94 -1.41
N THR A 78 7.80 7.36 -0.74
CA THR A 78 6.81 6.44 -0.19
C THR A 78 5.95 5.84 -1.30
N VAL A 79 5.62 6.60 -2.35
CA VAL A 79 4.90 6.09 -3.52
C VAL A 79 5.68 4.98 -4.21
N ASP A 80 6.99 5.12 -4.39
CA ASP A 80 7.83 4.07 -4.98
C ASP A 80 7.83 2.78 -4.13
N ASP A 81 7.97 2.92 -2.80
CA ASP A 81 7.94 1.78 -1.88
C ASP A 81 6.56 1.08 -1.88
N TYR A 82 5.44 1.83 -1.94
CA TYR A 82 4.10 1.26 -2.09
C TYR A 82 3.87 0.63 -3.47
N LEU A 83 4.39 1.23 -4.53
CA LEU A 83 4.27 0.75 -5.90
C LEU A 83 4.94 -0.62 -6.04
N GLU A 84 6.10 -0.81 -5.43
CA GLU A 84 6.80 -2.09 -5.40
C GLU A 84 5.93 -3.21 -4.84
N ILE A 85 5.32 -2.97 -3.66
CA ILE A 85 4.41 -3.91 -3.00
C ILE A 85 3.18 -4.20 -3.88
N VAL A 86 2.62 -3.17 -4.50
CA VAL A 86 1.44 -3.29 -5.37
C VAL A 86 1.75 -4.11 -6.62
N ILE A 87 2.89 -3.86 -7.28
CA ILE A 87 3.30 -4.62 -8.47
C ILE A 87 3.50 -6.09 -8.10
N GLN A 88 4.16 -6.38 -6.99
CA GLN A 88 4.34 -7.74 -6.51
C GLN A 88 3.00 -8.42 -6.21
N PHE A 89 2.07 -7.72 -5.57
CA PHE A 89 0.70 -8.20 -5.36
C PHE A 89 0.00 -8.51 -6.68
N CYS A 90 0.05 -7.59 -7.67
CA CYS A 90 -0.52 -7.79 -9.01
C CYS A 90 -0.01 -9.08 -9.66
N PHE A 91 1.29 -9.35 -9.59
CA PHE A 91 1.86 -10.58 -10.15
C PHE A 91 1.28 -11.84 -9.50
N VAL A 92 1.19 -11.86 -8.17
CA VAL A 92 0.65 -13.00 -7.44
C VAL A 92 -0.82 -13.24 -7.79
N VAL A 93 -1.65 -12.19 -7.80
CA VAL A 93 -3.08 -12.36 -8.00
C VAL A 93 -3.47 -12.59 -9.46
N LEU A 94 -2.79 -11.96 -10.43
CA LEU A 94 -3.13 -12.10 -11.86
C LEU A 94 -2.59 -13.39 -12.49
N PHE A 95 -1.44 -13.87 -12.04
CA PHE A 95 -0.75 -15.01 -12.66
C PHE A 95 -0.63 -16.24 -11.74
N GLY A 96 -1.17 -16.18 -10.52
CA GLY A 96 -1.07 -17.29 -9.56
C GLY A 96 -1.64 -18.62 -10.10
N VAL A 97 -2.69 -18.57 -10.92
CA VAL A 97 -3.26 -19.78 -11.53
C VAL A 97 -2.39 -20.33 -12.66
N ALA A 98 -1.73 -19.47 -13.43
CA ALA A 98 -0.82 -19.87 -14.50
C ALA A 98 0.52 -20.39 -13.95
N PHE A 99 1.01 -19.82 -12.84
CA PHE A 99 2.26 -20.18 -12.20
C PHE A 99 2.10 -20.28 -10.67
N PRO A 100 1.83 -21.49 -10.14
CA PRO A 100 1.56 -21.69 -8.70
C PRO A 100 2.72 -21.31 -7.76
N LEU A 101 3.96 -21.34 -8.26
CA LEU A 101 5.16 -20.96 -7.52
C LEU A 101 5.29 -19.45 -7.28
N THR A 102 4.47 -18.61 -7.93
CA THR A 102 4.52 -17.14 -7.79
C THR A 102 4.37 -16.70 -6.33
N ALA A 103 3.46 -17.32 -5.57
CA ALA A 103 3.23 -16.99 -4.17
C ALA A 103 4.44 -17.30 -3.28
N PHE A 104 5.15 -18.41 -3.58
CA PHE A 104 6.36 -18.79 -2.84
C PHE A 104 7.52 -17.83 -3.13
N LEU A 105 7.71 -17.45 -4.39
CA LEU A 105 8.72 -16.46 -4.78
C LEU A 105 8.44 -15.10 -4.17
N ALA A 106 7.16 -14.68 -4.14
CA ALA A 106 6.75 -13.45 -3.47
C ALA A 106 7.02 -13.49 -1.96
N LEU A 107 6.80 -14.63 -1.30
CA LEU A 107 7.11 -14.79 0.11
C LEU A 107 8.61 -14.62 0.40
N ILE A 108 9.47 -15.28 -0.37
CA ILE A 108 10.93 -15.12 -0.23
C ILE A 108 11.35 -13.67 -0.45
N SER A 109 10.80 -13.04 -1.50
CA SER A 109 11.06 -11.62 -1.80
C SER A 109 10.66 -10.72 -0.64
N ASN A 110 9.47 -10.91 -0.06
CA ASN A 110 8.99 -10.12 1.09
C ASN A 110 9.90 -10.26 2.32
N ILE A 111 10.44 -11.45 2.57
CA ILE A 111 11.38 -11.68 3.68
C ILE A 111 12.67 -10.91 3.43
N ILE A 112 13.26 -11.05 2.24
CA ILE A 112 14.50 -10.35 1.88
C ILE A 112 14.30 -8.84 1.95
N GLU A 113 13.20 -8.34 1.38
CA GLU A 113 12.90 -6.91 1.33
C GLU A 113 12.69 -6.32 2.73
N SER A 114 12.03 -7.06 3.64
CA SER A 114 11.90 -6.62 5.04
C SER A 114 13.25 -6.35 5.71
N PHE A 115 14.29 -7.12 5.39
CA PHE A 115 15.64 -6.87 5.91
C PHE A 115 16.31 -5.69 5.20
N ILE A 116 16.11 -5.55 3.89
CA ILE A 116 16.67 -4.47 3.08
C ILE A 116 16.08 -3.12 3.52
N ASP A 117 14.76 -3.02 3.70
CA ASP A 117 14.08 -1.81 4.16
C ASP A 117 14.51 -1.43 5.58
N SER A 118 14.65 -2.41 6.47
CA SER A 118 15.17 -2.18 7.83
C SER A 118 16.61 -1.64 7.78
N TYR A 119 17.45 -2.19 6.91
CA TYR A 119 18.81 -1.70 6.73
C TYR A 119 18.85 -0.29 6.10
N LYS A 120 17.99 -0.02 5.11
CA LYS A 120 17.83 1.27 4.42
C LYS A 120 17.47 2.39 5.40
N LEU A 121 16.50 2.15 6.28
CA LEU A 121 16.08 3.11 7.31
C LEU A 121 17.15 3.35 8.38
N CYS A 122 17.91 2.32 8.77
CA CYS A 122 18.92 2.45 9.83
C CYS A 122 20.26 3.01 9.37
N HIS A 123 20.70 2.69 8.14
CA HIS A 123 22.08 2.96 7.68
C HIS A 123 22.16 3.82 6.41
N LEU A 124 21.12 3.88 5.59
CA LEU A 124 21.18 4.55 4.28
C LEU A 124 20.42 5.88 4.25
N GLN A 125 19.42 6.07 5.12
CA GLN A 125 18.60 7.28 5.14
C GLN A 125 18.81 8.11 6.42
N ARG A 126 18.67 9.43 6.30
CA ARG A 126 18.55 10.31 7.47
C ARG A 126 17.20 10.06 8.14
N ARG A 127 17.15 10.22 9.46
CA ARG A 127 15.93 10.02 10.25
C ARG A 127 14.78 10.90 9.69
N PRO A 128 13.69 10.31 9.19
CA PRO A 128 12.54 11.07 8.71
C PRO A 128 11.78 11.71 9.86
N LEU A 129 11.06 12.79 9.56
CA LEU A 129 10.14 13.39 10.52
C LEU A 129 8.93 12.48 10.71
N ALA A 130 8.61 12.18 11.97
CA ALA A 130 7.50 11.29 12.29
C ALA A 130 6.18 11.97 11.94
N GLN A 131 5.48 11.46 10.92
CA GLN A 131 4.14 11.89 10.57
C GLN A 131 3.12 10.89 11.13
N ARG A 132 2.09 11.40 11.82
CA ARG A 132 1.01 10.56 12.32
C ARG A 132 0.03 10.26 11.19
N VAL A 133 -0.04 8.99 10.79
CA VAL A 133 -0.98 8.51 9.78
C VAL A 133 -1.88 7.44 10.43
N SER A 134 -3.20 7.52 10.19
CA SER A 134 -4.18 6.60 10.80
C SER A 134 -4.31 5.27 10.05
N SER A 135 -4.03 5.27 8.75
CA SER A 135 -4.17 4.10 7.88
C SER A 135 -3.32 4.23 6.63
N ILE A 136 -3.13 3.14 5.90
CA ILE A 136 -2.60 3.17 4.53
C ILE A 136 -3.40 4.20 3.72
N PRO A 137 -2.77 5.02 2.85
CA PRO A 137 -3.48 5.97 2.02
C PRO A 137 -4.60 5.30 1.22
N THR A 138 -5.78 5.92 1.22
CA THR A 138 -7.01 5.37 0.64
C THR A 138 -6.85 5.04 -0.85
N THR A 139 -6.02 5.79 -1.59
CA THR A 139 -5.72 5.56 -3.00
C THR A 139 -5.14 4.16 -3.26
N TRP A 140 -4.14 3.74 -2.49
CA TRP A 140 -3.51 2.41 -2.66
C TRP A 140 -4.47 1.27 -2.34
N MET A 141 -5.34 1.47 -1.34
CA MET A 141 -6.40 0.51 -1.02
C MET A 141 -7.38 0.32 -2.19
N HIS A 142 -7.73 1.40 -2.90
CA HIS A 142 -8.57 1.31 -4.09
C HIS A 142 -7.86 0.54 -5.22
N VAL A 143 -6.56 0.80 -5.44
CA VAL A 143 -5.76 0.08 -6.45
C VAL A 143 -5.72 -1.42 -6.14
N LEU A 144 -5.38 -1.82 -4.91
CA LEU A 144 -5.33 -3.23 -4.52
C LEU A 144 -6.68 -3.92 -4.69
N LYS A 145 -7.78 -3.26 -4.32
CA LYS A 145 -9.15 -3.78 -4.52
C LYS A 145 -9.50 -3.91 -6.00
N ALA A 146 -9.18 -2.91 -6.82
CA ALA A 146 -9.45 -2.92 -8.25
C ALA A 146 -8.67 -4.06 -8.94
N THR A 147 -7.38 -4.21 -8.61
CA THR A 147 -6.56 -5.31 -9.13
C THR A 147 -7.08 -6.68 -8.68
N ALA A 148 -7.52 -6.81 -7.42
CA ALA A 148 -8.08 -8.06 -6.91
C ALA A 148 -9.38 -8.46 -7.62
N LEU A 149 -10.22 -7.49 -8.01
CA LEU A 149 -11.42 -7.77 -8.82
C LEU A 149 -11.05 -8.09 -10.28
N ALA A 150 -10.12 -7.33 -10.87
CA ALA A 150 -9.64 -7.58 -12.23
C ALA A 150 -9.01 -8.98 -12.37
N SER A 151 -8.33 -9.46 -11.32
CA SER A 151 -7.70 -10.78 -11.34
C SER A 151 -8.68 -11.94 -11.40
N VAL A 152 -9.92 -11.77 -10.93
CA VAL A 152 -10.97 -12.78 -11.10
C VAL A 152 -11.20 -13.04 -12.58
N ILE A 153 -11.38 -11.97 -13.36
CA ILE A 153 -11.60 -12.04 -14.81
C ILE A 153 -10.40 -12.69 -15.49
N THR A 154 -9.18 -12.21 -15.21
CA THR A 154 -7.95 -12.74 -15.83
C THR A 154 -7.76 -14.23 -15.53
N ASN A 155 -7.91 -14.65 -14.27
CA ASN A 155 -7.72 -16.04 -13.89
C ASN A 155 -8.78 -16.96 -14.51
N ILE A 156 -10.03 -16.51 -14.63
CA ILE A 156 -11.08 -17.30 -15.29
C ILE A 156 -10.77 -17.48 -16.77
N VAL A 157 -10.36 -16.42 -17.46
CA VAL A 157 -9.93 -16.54 -18.87
C VAL A 157 -8.78 -17.53 -19.00
N VAL A 158 -7.75 -17.46 -18.13
CA VAL A 158 -6.61 -18.40 -18.13
C VAL A 158 -7.05 -19.84 -17.89
N VAL A 159 -7.91 -20.08 -16.89
CA VAL A 159 -8.43 -21.42 -16.59
C VAL A 159 -9.18 -21.97 -17.79
N PHE A 160 -10.13 -21.21 -18.33
CA PHE A 160 -10.98 -21.67 -19.42
C PHE A 160 -10.18 -21.84 -20.73
N GLU A 161 -9.20 -20.98 -21.03
CA GLU A 161 -8.27 -21.21 -22.15
C GLU A 161 -7.42 -22.49 -21.97
N THR A 162 -7.00 -22.79 -20.75
CA THR A 162 -6.28 -24.03 -20.42
C THR A 162 -7.23 -25.24 -20.25
N ALA A 163 -8.55 -25.00 -20.20
CA ALA A 163 -9.53 -25.96 -19.70
C ALA A 163 -9.84 -27.13 -20.62
N SER A 164 -9.27 -27.24 -21.83
CA SER A 164 -9.34 -28.52 -22.57
C SER A 164 -8.85 -29.70 -21.72
N SER A 165 -7.93 -29.45 -20.78
CA SER A 165 -7.46 -30.44 -19.80
C SER A 165 -8.31 -30.51 -18.52
N VAL A 166 -8.90 -29.39 -18.07
CA VAL A 166 -9.66 -29.30 -16.80
C VAL A 166 -11.10 -29.79 -16.96
N LEU A 167 -11.80 -29.40 -18.02
CA LEU A 167 -13.15 -29.88 -18.32
C LEU A 167 -13.18 -31.39 -18.61
N GLY A 168 -12.12 -31.90 -19.22
CA GLY A 168 -11.91 -33.34 -19.41
C GLY A 168 -11.80 -34.10 -18.08
N ALA A 169 -11.19 -33.51 -17.06
CA ALA A 169 -11.09 -34.11 -15.72
C ALA A 169 -12.44 -34.17 -14.98
N PHE A 170 -13.37 -33.27 -15.28
CA PHE A 170 -14.72 -33.26 -14.71
C PHE A 170 -15.78 -33.96 -15.59
N ASN A 171 -15.35 -34.61 -16.68
CA ASN A 171 -16.25 -35.29 -17.63
C ASN A 171 -17.35 -34.37 -18.21
N LEU A 172 -17.10 -33.05 -18.22
CA LEU A 172 -17.99 -32.04 -18.75
C LEU A 172 -17.57 -31.77 -20.20
N SER A 173 -18.25 -32.43 -21.15
CA SER A 173 -18.10 -32.10 -22.58
C SER A 173 -18.85 -30.81 -22.85
N VAL A 174 -18.13 -29.70 -22.91
CA VAL A 174 -18.69 -28.38 -23.18
C VAL A 174 -18.27 -27.96 -24.58
N ASN A 175 -19.24 -27.64 -25.43
CA ASN A 175 -18.98 -27.10 -26.76
C ASN A 175 -18.22 -25.77 -26.64
N SER A 176 -17.42 -25.43 -27.67
CA SER A 176 -16.62 -24.19 -27.68
C SER A 176 -17.46 -22.92 -27.47
N GLU A 177 -18.72 -22.92 -27.91
CA GLU A 177 -19.67 -21.81 -27.73
C GLU A 177 -20.19 -21.71 -26.28
N SER A 178 -20.53 -22.85 -25.66
CA SER A 178 -21.01 -22.90 -24.27
C SER A 178 -19.93 -22.64 -23.23
N LYS A 179 -18.65 -22.76 -23.60
CA LYS A 179 -17.48 -22.52 -22.75
C LYS A 179 -17.52 -21.13 -22.09
N TRP A 180 -17.80 -20.09 -22.88
CA TRP A 180 -17.81 -18.71 -22.40
C TRP A 180 -19.00 -18.39 -21.49
N ILE A 181 -20.15 -19.05 -21.72
CA ILE A 181 -21.32 -18.93 -20.86
C ILE A 181 -21.02 -19.52 -19.47
N VAL A 182 -20.40 -20.70 -19.42
CA VAL A 182 -19.99 -21.31 -18.15
C VAL A 182 -18.94 -20.47 -17.44
N ALA A 183 -17.98 -19.89 -18.17
CA ALA A 183 -16.98 -18.98 -17.61
C ALA A 183 -17.61 -17.74 -16.97
N PHE A 184 -18.59 -17.12 -17.65
CA PHE A 184 -19.31 -15.96 -17.15
C PHE A 184 -20.10 -16.26 -15.87
N VAL A 185 -20.83 -17.39 -15.84
CA VAL A 185 -21.56 -17.82 -14.64
C VAL A 185 -20.60 -18.07 -13.48
N PHE A 186 -19.47 -18.73 -13.73
CA PHE A 186 -18.46 -19.01 -12.71
C PHE A 186 -17.83 -17.71 -12.17
N GLU A 187 -17.59 -16.73 -13.04
CA GLU A 187 -17.10 -15.40 -12.68
C GLU A 187 -18.07 -14.67 -11.76
N HIS A 188 -19.35 -14.60 -12.11
CA HIS A 188 -20.38 -13.95 -11.27
C HIS A 188 -20.53 -14.62 -9.91
N ILE A 189 -20.41 -15.96 -9.83
CA ILE A 189 -20.44 -16.69 -8.55
C ILE A 189 -19.26 -16.27 -7.67
N ILE A 190 -18.05 -16.23 -8.22
CA ILE A 190 -16.84 -15.84 -7.45
C ILE A 190 -16.96 -14.40 -6.98
N VAL A 191 -17.35 -13.47 -7.85
CA VAL A 191 -17.52 -12.06 -7.48
C VAL A 191 -18.58 -11.90 -6.39
N PHE A 192 -19.70 -12.63 -6.48
CA PHE A 192 -20.74 -12.61 -5.45
C PHE A 192 -20.23 -13.10 -4.09
N VAL A 193 -19.44 -14.19 -4.08
CA VAL A 193 -18.80 -14.69 -2.85
C VAL A 193 -17.84 -13.66 -2.27
N ILE A 194 -17.04 -13.00 -3.12
CA ILE A 194 -16.12 -11.94 -2.70
C ILE A 194 -16.91 -10.79 -2.03
N ILE A 195 -18.01 -10.34 -2.64
CA ILE A 195 -18.87 -9.29 -2.08
C ILE A 195 -19.43 -9.69 -0.71
N ILE A 196 -19.91 -10.94 -0.56
CA ILE A 196 -20.41 -11.44 0.73
C ILE A 196 -19.32 -11.43 1.78
N ILE A 197 -18.12 -11.92 1.45
CA ILE A 197 -16.99 -11.97 2.39
C ILE A 197 -16.61 -10.55 2.84
N PHE A 198 -16.44 -9.62 1.89
CA PHE A 198 -16.09 -8.23 2.21
C PHE A 198 -17.20 -7.51 2.99
N GLY A 199 -18.47 -7.81 2.72
CA GLY A 199 -19.60 -7.27 3.48
C GLY A 199 -19.73 -7.84 4.90
N SER A 200 -19.24 -9.07 5.12
CA SER A 200 -19.37 -9.78 6.40
C SER A 200 -18.24 -9.47 7.38
N ILE A 201 -17.08 -9.00 6.91
CA ILE A 201 -15.92 -8.69 7.77
C ILE A 201 -16.08 -7.27 8.34
N PRO A 202 -16.22 -7.11 9.68
CA PRO A 202 -16.32 -5.79 10.29
C PRO A 202 -14.99 -5.03 10.15
N GLY A 203 -15.06 -3.73 9.81
CA GLY A 203 -13.88 -2.89 9.56
C GLY A 203 -13.02 -2.58 10.79
N GLU A 204 -13.53 -2.80 12.00
CA GLU A 204 -12.79 -2.67 13.26
C GLU A 204 -12.96 -3.93 14.11
N SER A 205 -11.89 -4.31 14.82
CA SER A 205 -11.96 -5.41 15.78
C SER A 205 -12.75 -4.99 17.02
N LYS A 206 -13.49 -5.95 17.61
CA LYS A 206 -14.30 -5.71 18.83
C LYS A 206 -13.48 -5.11 19.98
N GLY A 207 -12.18 -5.43 20.06
CA GLY A 207 -11.28 -4.90 21.08
C GLY A 207 -11.02 -3.40 20.90
N ILE A 208 -10.74 -2.96 19.66
CA ILE A 208 -10.51 -1.53 19.35
C ILE A 208 -11.79 -0.73 19.61
N THR A 209 -12.96 -1.25 19.25
CA THR A 209 -14.23 -0.56 19.51
C THR A 209 -14.47 -0.36 21.01
N LYS A 210 -14.18 -1.36 21.84
CA LYS A 210 -14.25 -1.24 23.31
C LYS A 210 -13.27 -0.20 23.85
N LEU A 211 -12.02 -0.20 23.36
CA LEU A 211 -11.01 0.76 23.79
C LEU A 211 -11.34 2.19 23.36
N LYS A 212 -11.86 2.38 22.15
CA LYS A 212 -12.33 3.69 21.66
C LYS A 212 -13.52 4.17 22.48
N ALA A 213 -14.47 3.29 22.81
CA ALA A 213 -15.59 3.60 23.68
C ALA A 213 -15.13 3.98 25.10
N LEU A 214 -14.18 3.23 25.68
CA LEU A 214 -13.59 3.56 26.99
C LEU A 214 -12.88 4.92 26.96
N SER A 215 -12.06 5.17 25.92
CA SER A 215 -11.36 6.44 25.75
C SER A 215 -12.34 7.61 25.64
N ASN A 216 -13.45 7.45 24.91
CA ASN A 216 -14.49 8.46 24.80
C ASN A 216 -15.21 8.68 26.13
N ASN A 217 -15.57 7.62 26.85
CA ASN A 217 -16.21 7.73 28.17
C ASN A 217 -15.33 8.48 29.18
N ILE A 218 -14.02 8.19 29.20
CA ILE A 218 -13.06 8.91 30.07
C ILE A 218 -12.97 10.37 29.64
N LYS A 219 -12.92 10.66 28.34
CA LYS A 219 -12.87 12.02 27.81
C LYS A 219 -14.11 12.82 28.22
N ASP A 220 -15.30 12.23 28.09
CA ASP A 220 -16.57 12.86 28.46
C ASP A 220 -16.67 13.08 29.97
N PHE A 221 -16.19 12.12 30.77
CA PHE A 221 -16.10 12.26 32.21
C PHE A 221 -15.20 13.45 32.60
N VAL A 222 -13.98 13.52 32.05
CA VAL A 222 -13.03 14.61 32.33
C VAL A 222 -13.58 15.96 31.87
N LEU A 223 -14.17 16.03 30.68
CA LEU A 223 -14.82 17.25 30.18
C LEU A 223 -15.98 17.70 31.07
N THR A 224 -16.77 16.76 31.58
CA THR A 224 -17.87 17.05 32.50
C THR A 224 -17.35 17.58 33.85
N GLN A 225 -16.28 16.99 34.39
CA GLN A 225 -15.65 17.47 35.63
C GLN A 225 -15.07 18.88 35.46
N MET A 226 -14.28 19.10 34.41
CA MET A 226 -13.73 20.43 34.12
C MET A 226 -14.84 21.48 33.91
N GLY A 227 -15.94 21.10 33.25
CA GLY A 227 -17.10 21.98 33.08
C GLY A 227 -17.78 22.34 34.40
N ARG A 228 -17.90 21.38 35.34
CA ARG A 228 -18.45 21.62 36.68
C ARG A 228 -17.54 22.51 37.52
N GLU A 229 -16.23 22.25 37.53
CA GLU A 229 -15.24 23.05 38.25
C GLU A 229 -15.21 24.50 37.75
N THR A 230 -15.21 24.69 36.42
CA THR A 230 -15.26 26.01 35.80
C THR A 230 -16.54 26.76 36.19
N ARG A 231 -17.69 26.08 36.22
CA ARG A 231 -18.97 26.69 36.64
C ARG A 231 -18.96 27.09 38.11
N MET A 232 -18.42 26.24 38.99
CA MET A 232 -18.28 26.52 40.43
C MET A 232 -17.37 27.73 40.68
N GLN A 233 -16.25 27.83 39.97
CA GLN A 233 -15.37 29.01 40.02
C GLN A 233 -16.06 30.29 39.54
N HIS A 234 -16.83 30.21 38.45
CA HIS A 234 -17.56 31.38 37.95
C HIS A 234 -18.67 31.83 38.93
N THR A 235 -19.31 30.92 39.66
CA THR A 235 -20.32 31.27 40.67
C THR A 235 -19.73 31.81 41.98
N SER A 236 -18.47 31.49 42.30
CA SER A 236 -17.80 31.96 43.52
C SER A 236 -16.98 33.24 43.32
N MET A 237 -16.69 33.63 42.07
CA MET A 237 -15.96 34.87 41.76
C MET A 237 -16.86 36.11 41.82
N THR A 238 -16.30 37.19 42.37
CA THR A 238 -16.96 38.50 42.34
C THR A 238 -16.97 39.10 40.92
N PRO A 239 -17.93 39.97 40.57
CA PRO A 239 -18.04 40.54 39.22
C PRO A 239 -16.74 41.23 38.73
N ASN A 240 -16.00 41.89 39.64
CA ASN A 240 -14.71 42.51 39.33
C ASN A 240 -13.61 41.49 38.99
N ALA A 241 -13.57 40.34 39.66
CA ALA A 241 -12.62 39.27 39.35
C ALA A 241 -12.90 38.64 37.98
N ILE A 242 -14.18 38.46 37.64
CA ILE A 242 -14.62 37.96 36.33
C ILE A 242 -14.25 38.94 35.21
N ALA A 243 -14.50 40.24 35.40
CA ALA A 243 -14.13 41.27 34.43
C ALA A 243 -12.61 41.32 34.18
N LYS A 244 -11.81 41.20 35.24
CA LYS A 244 -10.33 41.17 35.15
C LYS A 244 -9.81 39.93 34.42
N MET A 245 -10.41 38.76 34.66
CA MET A 245 -10.06 37.52 33.96
C MET A 245 -10.41 37.57 32.47
N ARG A 246 -11.58 38.14 32.13
CA ARG A 246 -11.99 38.33 30.71
C ARG A 246 -11.05 39.28 29.97
N LEU A 247 -10.65 40.38 30.60
CA LEU A 247 -9.68 41.31 30.02
C LEU A 247 -8.32 40.63 29.77
N GLN A 248 -7.84 39.81 30.70
CA GLN A 248 -6.60 39.06 30.53
C GLN A 248 -6.66 38.06 29.38
N LEU A 249 -7.78 37.36 29.21
CA LEU A 249 -7.99 36.45 28.07
C LEU A 249 -7.96 37.20 26.74
N ILE A 250 -8.67 38.33 26.65
CA ILE A 250 -8.71 39.16 25.43
C ILE A 250 -7.30 39.63 25.06
N THR A 251 -6.52 40.15 26.03
CA THR A 251 -5.14 40.61 25.78
C THR A 251 -4.19 39.49 25.36
N ARG A 252 -4.48 38.24 25.73
CA ARG A 252 -3.62 37.08 25.42
C ARG A 252 -3.94 36.46 24.06
N THR A 253 -5.13 36.71 23.52
CA THR A 253 -5.54 36.27 22.18
C THR A 253 -5.26 37.30 21.08
N SER A 254 -4.96 38.55 21.46
CA SER A 254 -4.71 39.66 20.54
C SER A 254 -3.23 39.94 20.25
N GLY A 255 -2.31 39.09 20.73
CA GLY A 255 -0.87 39.14 20.44
C GLY A 255 -0.40 37.82 19.88
#